data_AF-A0A3M1D3H4-F1
#
_entry.id   AF-A0A3M1D3H4-F1
#
_cell.length_a   1.000
_cell.length_b   1.000
_cell.length_c   1.000
_cell.angle_alpha   90.00
_cell.angle_beta   90.00
_cell.angle_gamma   90.00
#
_symmetry.space_group_name_H-M   'P 1'
#
loop_
_entity.id
_entity.type
_entity.pdbx_description
1 polymer ?
#
loop_
_entity_poly.entity_id
_entity_poly.type
_entity_poly.pdbx_seq_one_letter_code
_entity_poly.pdbx_strand_id
1 'polypeptide(L)'
;LPDDAAAADLVDEFVDGGMKVRPLLAAILRTDAYRRAPMRVLRPEQLASTLEDLTGWRPGDGLDDGLTPLAWSPQHRVLAGGTDDVTVLQANGSLTIANHVLLEWTGRQVAGPAVDADLQRPLDERRIVTVDETAGEAEVRQALADLAGRALGRLHDPEGEEVDLLFALWLDGGGWDDWPSAWSLVLEALIRHPDMVVH
;
A
#
# COMPACT_ATOMS: atom_id res chain seq x y z
N LEU A 1 -20.55 -18.70 2.37
CA LEU A 1 -21.66 -17.89 1.82
C LEU A 1 -21.97 -16.83 2.87
N PRO A 2 -22.23 -15.56 2.49
CA PRO A 2 -22.81 -14.61 3.44
C PRO A 2 -24.04 -15.28 4.07
N ASP A 3 -24.26 -15.04 5.36
CA ASP A 3 -25.50 -15.50 5.99
C ASP A 3 -26.67 -14.89 5.22
N ASP A 4 -27.51 -15.70 4.56
CA ASP A 4 -28.58 -15.21 3.69
C ASP A 4 -29.52 -14.24 4.44
N ALA A 5 -29.61 -14.38 5.76
CA ALA A 5 -30.29 -13.45 6.65
C ALA A 5 -29.69 -12.04 6.62
N ALA A 6 -28.35 -11.90 6.65
CA ALA A 6 -27.68 -10.61 6.61
C ALA A 6 -27.86 -9.89 5.27
N ALA A 7 -28.00 -10.65 4.18
CA ALA A 7 -28.30 -10.06 2.87
C ALA A 7 -29.74 -9.51 2.83
N ALA A 8 -30.70 -10.23 3.41
CA ALA A 8 -32.09 -9.79 3.50
C ALA A 8 -32.22 -8.50 4.33
N ASP A 9 -31.55 -8.43 5.49
CA ASP A 9 -31.56 -7.24 6.36
C ASP A 9 -31.01 -5.99 5.64
N LEU A 10 -29.98 -6.15 4.80
CA LEU A 10 -29.43 -5.05 3.99
C LEU A 10 -30.39 -4.60 2.88
N VAL A 11 -31.17 -5.53 2.31
CA VAL A 11 -32.21 -5.20 1.33
C VAL A 11 -33.33 -4.40 1.98
N ASP A 12 -33.78 -4.81 3.17
CA ASP A 12 -34.83 -4.10 3.91
C ASP A 12 -34.39 -2.67 4.27
N GLU A 13 -33.17 -2.50 4.81
CA GLU A 13 -32.59 -1.17 5.07
C GLU A 13 -32.46 -0.29 3.80
N PHE A 14 -32.16 -0.90 2.65
CA PHE A 14 -32.11 -0.18 1.38
C PHE A 14 -33.50 0.27 0.93
N VAL A 15 -34.52 -0.59 1.04
CA VAL A 15 -35.91 -0.28 0.68
C VAL A 15 -36.48 0.79 1.63
N ASP A 16 -36.31 0.62 2.94
CA ASP A 16 -36.76 1.56 3.97
C ASP A 16 -36.03 2.91 3.88
N GLY A 17 -34.76 2.89 3.47
CA GLY A 17 -33.98 4.07 3.13
C GLY A 17 -34.44 4.81 1.86
N GLY A 18 -35.52 4.35 1.21
CA GLY A 18 -36.04 4.91 -0.03
C GLY A 18 -35.15 4.63 -1.23
N MET A 19 -34.53 3.44 -1.27
CA MET A 19 -33.60 2.99 -2.33
C MET A 19 -32.40 3.94 -2.52
N LYS A 20 -31.94 4.56 -1.43
CA LYS A 20 -30.76 5.44 -1.44
C LYS A 20 -29.52 4.64 -1.05
N VAL A 21 -28.41 4.89 -1.77
CA VAL A 21 -27.12 4.22 -1.52
C VAL A 21 -26.54 4.57 -0.15
N ARG A 22 -26.75 5.81 0.33
CA ARG A 22 -26.17 6.28 1.60
C ARG A 22 -26.68 5.51 2.84
N PRO A 23 -28.00 5.28 3.02
CA PRO A 23 -28.52 4.37 4.05
C PRO A 23 -27.95 2.96 3.96
N LEU A 24 -27.91 2.37 2.76
CA LEU A 24 -27.34 1.03 2.55
C LEU A 24 -25.87 0.96 2.97
N LEU A 25 -25.04 1.94 2.56
CA LEU A 25 -23.65 2.02 3.02
C LEU A 25 -23.57 2.10 4.54
N ALA A 26 -24.38 2.97 5.17
CA ALA A 26 -24.39 3.10 6.62
C ALA A 26 -24.81 1.79 7.33
N ALA A 27 -25.71 1.01 6.74
CA ALA A 27 -26.11 -0.30 7.24
C ALA A 27 -24.99 -1.33 7.08
N ILE A 28 -24.33 -1.40 5.92
CA ILE A 28 -23.16 -2.28 5.66
C ILE A 28 -22.07 -2.02 6.70
N LEU A 29 -21.73 -0.74 6.95
CA LEU A 29 -20.71 -0.34 7.94
C LEU A 29 -21.03 -0.78 9.38
N ARG A 30 -22.30 -1.04 9.69
CA ARG A 30 -22.73 -1.53 11.01
C ARG A 30 -22.66 -3.05 11.14
N THR A 31 -22.58 -3.80 10.04
CA THR A 31 -22.55 -5.27 10.07
C THR A 31 -21.28 -5.80 10.71
N ASP A 32 -21.40 -6.90 11.46
CA ASP A 32 -20.25 -7.62 12.02
C ASP A 32 -19.34 -8.16 10.91
N ALA A 33 -19.91 -8.55 9.76
CA ALA A 33 -19.15 -9.01 8.60
C ALA A 33 -18.24 -7.91 8.02
N TYR A 34 -18.66 -6.65 8.02
CA TYR A 34 -17.82 -5.53 7.63
C TYR A 34 -16.78 -5.19 8.70
N ARG A 35 -17.19 -5.16 9.98
CA ARG A 35 -16.30 -4.80 11.11
C ARG A 35 -15.23 -5.86 11.41
N ARG A 36 -15.53 -7.13 11.13
CA ARG A 36 -14.63 -8.28 11.32
C ARG A 36 -14.25 -8.90 9.97
N ALA A 37 -14.26 -8.12 8.90
CA ALA A 37 -13.85 -8.61 7.59
C ALA A 37 -12.46 -9.24 7.74
N PRO A 38 -12.26 -10.49 7.29
CA PRO A 38 -10.93 -11.08 7.32
C PRO A 38 -10.03 -10.21 6.46
N MET A 39 -8.80 -9.97 6.94
CA MET A 39 -7.81 -9.24 6.18
C MET A 39 -7.69 -9.82 4.77
N ARG A 40 -7.68 -8.96 3.76
CA ARG A 40 -7.61 -9.35 2.36
C ARG A 40 -6.33 -8.80 1.76
N VAL A 41 -5.74 -9.59 0.88
CA VAL A 41 -4.66 -9.11 0.04
C VAL A 41 -5.22 -8.06 -0.93
N LEU A 42 -4.55 -6.92 -1.04
CA LEU A 42 -4.88 -5.89 -2.00
C LEU A 42 -4.89 -6.49 -3.40
N ARG A 43 -5.97 -6.21 -4.14
CA ARG A 43 -5.98 -6.47 -5.57
C ARG A 43 -4.91 -5.63 -6.25
N PRO A 44 -4.37 -6.09 -7.38
CA PRO A 44 -3.38 -5.31 -8.12
C PRO A 44 -3.82 -3.85 -8.36
N GLU A 45 -5.06 -3.60 -8.76
CA GLU A 45 -5.54 -2.24 -9.00
C GLU A 45 -5.56 -1.38 -7.72
N GLN A 46 -5.78 -2.00 -6.57
CA GLN A 46 -5.73 -1.32 -5.27
C GLN A 46 -4.27 -1.01 -4.90
N LEU A 47 -3.36 -1.97 -5.07
CA LEU A 47 -1.92 -1.74 -4.85
C LEU A 47 -1.40 -0.63 -5.77
N ALA A 48 -1.74 -0.64 -7.06
CA ALA A 48 -1.37 0.40 -7.99
C ALA A 48 -1.88 1.78 -7.56
N SER A 49 -3.15 1.88 -7.15
CA SER A 49 -3.71 3.13 -6.62
C SER A 49 -2.99 3.60 -5.35
N THR A 50 -2.71 2.69 -4.41
CA THR A 50 -1.96 3.02 -3.19
C THR A 50 -0.56 3.54 -3.52
N LEU A 51 0.13 2.93 -4.48
CA LEU A 51 1.45 3.37 -4.93
C LEU A 51 1.40 4.72 -5.65
N GLU A 52 0.37 4.96 -6.46
CA GLU A 52 0.15 6.26 -7.10
C GLU A 52 -0.09 7.36 -6.05
N ASP A 53 -0.92 7.09 -5.04
CA ASP A 53 -1.18 8.06 -3.98
C ASP A 53 0.09 8.36 -3.16
N LEU A 54 0.85 7.32 -2.84
CA LEU A 54 2.07 7.40 -2.04
C LEU A 54 3.24 8.06 -2.79
N THR A 55 3.43 7.71 -4.06
CA THR A 55 4.67 8.01 -4.81
C THR A 55 4.45 8.84 -6.07
N GLY A 56 3.21 8.95 -6.56
CA GLY A 56 2.88 9.52 -7.87
C GLY A 56 3.18 8.58 -9.04
N TRP A 57 3.65 7.35 -8.79
CA TRP A 57 3.93 6.36 -9.82
C TRP A 57 2.64 5.75 -10.37
N ARG A 58 2.56 5.59 -11.70
CA ARG A 58 1.47 4.86 -12.36
C ARG A 58 2.02 3.68 -13.15
N PRO A 59 1.35 2.52 -13.11
CA PRO A 59 1.65 1.43 -14.03
C PRO A 59 1.54 1.91 -15.48
N GLY A 60 2.60 1.71 -16.27
CA GLY A 60 2.65 2.06 -17.70
C GLY A 60 3.28 3.41 -18.05
N ASP A 61 3.68 4.23 -17.06
CA ASP A 61 4.35 5.54 -17.30
C ASP A 61 5.84 5.40 -17.73
N GLY A 62 6.32 4.19 -17.97
CA GLY A 62 7.66 3.85 -18.46
C GLY A 62 7.66 2.45 -19.06
N LEU A 63 8.62 2.18 -19.96
CA LEU A 63 8.76 0.97 -20.80
C LEU A 63 7.97 -0.25 -20.29
N ASP A 64 7.12 -0.81 -21.15
CA ASP A 64 6.39 -2.09 -21.03
C ASP A 64 7.29 -3.33 -20.77
N ASP A 65 8.53 -3.12 -20.32
CA ASP A 65 9.53 -4.14 -20.05
C ASP A 65 9.39 -4.69 -18.62
N GLY A 66 9.53 -6.01 -18.49
CA GLY A 66 9.54 -6.71 -17.21
C GLY A 66 8.19 -7.35 -16.84
N LEU A 67 7.80 -7.22 -15.57
CA LEU A 67 6.62 -7.90 -15.03
C LEU A 67 5.31 -7.10 -15.18
N THR A 68 5.36 -5.85 -15.67
CA THR A 68 4.18 -4.98 -15.84
C THR A 68 3.01 -5.68 -16.54
N PRO A 69 3.20 -6.37 -17.70
CA PRO A 69 2.09 -7.04 -18.38
C PRO A 69 1.55 -8.24 -17.59
N LEU A 70 2.35 -8.88 -16.75
CA LEU A 70 1.91 -10.03 -15.93
C LEU A 70 1.30 -9.60 -14.59
N ALA A 71 1.71 -8.45 -14.07
CA ALA A 71 1.22 -7.86 -12.83
C ALA A 71 -0.14 -7.18 -13.02
N TRP A 72 -0.31 -6.48 -14.14
CA TRP A 72 -1.43 -5.57 -14.36
C TRP A 72 -2.31 -5.94 -15.56
N SER A 73 -2.07 -7.08 -16.25
CA SER A 73 -2.94 -7.48 -17.36
C SER A 73 -4.35 -7.76 -16.85
N PRO A 74 -5.38 -7.14 -17.47
CA PRO A 74 -6.77 -7.46 -17.15
C PRO A 74 -7.14 -8.89 -17.58
N GLN A 75 -6.40 -9.50 -18.51
CA GLN A 75 -6.61 -10.86 -19.00
C GLN A 75 -5.80 -11.93 -18.24
N HIS A 76 -4.60 -11.59 -17.76
CA HIS A 76 -3.66 -12.53 -17.15
C HIS A 76 -3.24 -12.03 -15.76
N ARG A 77 -4.04 -12.33 -14.73
CA ARG A 77 -3.80 -11.91 -13.33
C ARG A 77 -2.95 -12.90 -12.55
N VAL A 78 -1.84 -13.34 -13.14
CA VAL A 78 -1.06 -14.48 -12.65
C VAL A 78 -0.16 -14.12 -11.47
N LEU A 79 0.35 -12.88 -11.36
CA LEU A 79 1.32 -12.53 -10.31
C LEU A 79 0.71 -11.94 -9.04
N ALA A 80 -0.48 -11.34 -9.13
CA ALA A 80 -1.11 -10.65 -8.02
C ALA A 80 -2.14 -11.51 -7.26
N GLY A 81 -2.17 -12.83 -7.50
CA GLY A 81 -2.98 -13.76 -6.71
C GLY A 81 -4.50 -13.55 -6.86
N GLY A 82 -4.98 -13.11 -8.03
CA GLY A 82 -6.41 -12.92 -8.25
C GLY A 82 -7.23 -14.22 -8.08
N THR A 83 -6.58 -15.37 -8.31
CA THR A 83 -7.16 -16.71 -8.21
C THR A 83 -6.10 -17.68 -7.69
N ASP A 84 -6.47 -18.55 -6.74
CA ASP A 84 -5.69 -19.77 -6.43
C ASP A 84 -5.73 -20.67 -7.67
N ASP A 85 -4.57 -21.13 -8.18
CA ASP A 85 -4.44 -21.99 -9.36
C ASP A 85 -5.28 -23.30 -9.26
N VAL A 86 -5.72 -23.66 -8.06
CA VAL A 86 -6.62 -24.79 -7.79
C VAL A 86 -8.10 -24.40 -7.90
N THR A 87 -8.46 -23.16 -7.60
CA THR A 87 -9.84 -22.67 -7.56
C THR A 87 -9.96 -21.27 -8.18
N VAL A 88 -10.09 -21.22 -9.51
CA VAL A 88 -10.28 -19.97 -10.31
C VAL A 88 -11.46 -19.10 -9.81
N LEU A 89 -12.36 -19.66 -9.01
CA LEU A 89 -13.55 -18.98 -8.51
C LEU A 89 -13.38 -18.33 -7.12
N GLN A 90 -12.25 -18.49 -6.45
CA GLN A 90 -12.02 -17.96 -5.11
C GLN A 90 -10.87 -16.93 -5.12
N ALA A 91 -11.16 -15.77 -4.53
CA ALA A 91 -10.15 -14.75 -4.29
C ALA A 91 -9.13 -15.28 -3.28
N ASN A 92 -7.85 -15.05 -3.54
CA ASN A 92 -6.81 -15.45 -2.62
C ASN A 92 -6.79 -14.51 -1.40
N GLY A 93 -7.00 -15.09 -0.22
CA GLY A 93 -6.98 -14.37 1.05
C GLY A 93 -5.60 -14.30 1.70
N SER A 94 -4.58 -14.96 1.14
CA SER A 94 -3.25 -15.03 1.73
C SER A 94 -2.15 -14.54 0.77
N LEU A 95 -1.06 -14.04 1.36
CA LEU A 95 0.16 -13.69 0.65
C LEU A 95 0.77 -14.94 0.02
N THR A 96 0.95 -14.94 -1.30
CA THR A 96 1.66 -16.00 -2.03
C THR A 96 3.08 -15.58 -2.39
N ILE A 97 3.90 -16.55 -2.82
CA ILE A 97 5.21 -16.28 -3.41
C ILE A 97 5.09 -15.29 -4.59
N ALA A 98 4.03 -15.39 -5.39
CA ALA A 98 3.81 -14.47 -6.50
C ALA A 98 3.59 -13.02 -6.01
N ASN A 99 2.86 -12.83 -4.91
CA ASN A 99 2.73 -11.51 -4.27
C ASN A 99 4.09 -10.98 -3.79
N HIS A 100 4.92 -11.82 -3.16
CA HIS A 100 6.26 -11.41 -2.74
C HIS A 100 7.15 -11.01 -3.92
N VAL A 101 7.14 -11.79 -5.02
CA VAL A 101 7.89 -11.45 -6.24
C VAL A 101 7.39 -10.15 -6.85
N LEU A 102 6.07 -9.94 -6.88
CA LEU A 102 5.48 -8.70 -7.36
C LEU A 102 5.94 -7.51 -6.51
N LEU A 103 5.84 -7.60 -5.18
CA LEU A 103 6.24 -6.50 -4.29
C LEU A 103 7.74 -6.22 -4.34
N GLU A 104 8.57 -7.27 -4.42
CA GLU A 104 10.01 -7.12 -4.59
C GLU A 104 10.34 -6.38 -5.90
N TRP A 105 9.75 -6.81 -7.01
CA TRP A 105 9.94 -6.17 -8.29
C TRP A 105 9.43 -4.73 -8.27
N THR A 106 8.22 -4.49 -7.77
CA THR A 106 7.62 -3.15 -7.70
C THR A 106 8.40 -2.21 -6.80
N GLY A 107 8.84 -2.65 -5.62
CA GLY A 107 9.67 -1.85 -4.71
C GLY A 107 10.92 -1.32 -5.42
N ARG A 108 11.64 -2.19 -6.12
CA ARG A 108 12.84 -1.82 -6.88
C ARG A 108 12.57 -0.86 -8.05
N GLN A 109 11.44 -1.01 -8.73
CA GLN A 109 11.09 -0.15 -9.86
C GLN A 109 10.59 1.23 -9.43
N VAL A 110 9.92 1.30 -8.27
CA VAL A 110 9.22 2.52 -7.84
C VAL A 110 10.08 3.37 -6.93
N ALA A 111 10.78 2.78 -5.95
CA ALA A 111 11.32 3.54 -4.83
C ALA A 111 12.33 4.62 -5.24
N GLY A 112 13.35 4.25 -6.03
CA GLY A 112 14.38 5.18 -6.50
C GLY A 112 13.80 6.33 -7.33
N PRO A 113 13.14 6.05 -8.48
CA PRO A 113 12.55 7.10 -9.32
C PRO A 113 11.54 7.99 -8.58
N ALA A 114 10.78 7.44 -7.64
CA ALA A 114 9.84 8.21 -6.82
C ALA A 114 10.55 9.18 -5.88
N VAL A 115 11.59 8.73 -5.18
CA VAL A 115 12.41 9.58 -4.30
C VAL A 115 13.12 10.66 -5.11
N ASP A 116 13.71 10.31 -6.25
CA ASP A 116 14.36 11.27 -7.15
C ASP A 116 13.37 12.36 -7.60
N ALA A 117 12.18 11.96 -8.05
CA ALA A 117 11.14 12.90 -8.47
C ALA A 117 10.64 13.78 -7.34
N ASP A 118 10.52 13.25 -6.11
CA ASP A 118 10.10 14.00 -4.94
C ASP A 118 11.17 15.02 -4.52
N LEU A 119 12.45 14.66 -4.55
CA LEU A 119 13.56 15.56 -4.23
C LEU A 119 13.68 16.76 -5.19
N GLN A 120 13.21 16.63 -6.43
CA GLN A 120 13.12 17.76 -7.38
C GLN A 120 12.02 18.77 -7.04
N ARG A 121 11.10 18.46 -6.10
CA ARG A 121 10.04 19.36 -5.67
C ARG A 121 10.52 20.30 -4.54
N PRO A 122 9.93 21.50 -4.42
CA PRO A 122 10.05 22.33 -3.22
C PRO A 122 9.71 21.53 -1.96
N LEU A 123 10.42 21.79 -0.85
CA LEU A 123 10.29 21.00 0.39
C LEU A 123 8.84 20.91 0.90
N ASP A 124 8.06 21.98 0.77
CA ASP A 124 6.65 22.07 1.17
C ASP A 124 5.68 21.35 0.21
N GLU A 125 6.15 20.93 -0.96
CA GLU A 125 5.40 20.12 -1.94
C GLU A 125 5.81 18.63 -1.95
N ARG A 126 6.87 18.27 -1.20
CA ARG A 126 7.36 16.90 -1.09
C ARG A 126 6.37 16.01 -0.36
N ARG A 127 6.26 14.77 -0.83
CA ARG A 127 5.38 13.75 -0.24
C ARG A 127 6.17 12.61 0.41
N ILE A 128 7.35 12.27 -0.08
CA ILE A 128 8.12 11.14 0.45
C ILE A 128 9.16 11.67 1.44
N VAL A 129 9.97 12.64 1.01
CA VAL A 129 11.09 13.17 1.77
C VAL A 129 10.73 14.55 2.31
N THR A 130 10.03 14.59 3.44
CA THR A 130 9.44 15.82 4.02
C THR A 130 10.41 16.65 4.86
N VAL A 131 11.69 16.28 4.88
CA VAL A 131 12.78 16.97 5.57
C VAL A 131 13.97 17.13 4.62
N ASP A 132 14.84 18.10 4.87
CA ASP A 132 16.06 18.30 4.06
C ASP A 132 17.29 17.61 4.68
N GLU A 133 18.42 17.66 3.97
CA GLU A 133 19.68 17.03 4.37
C GLU A 133 20.31 17.62 5.65
N THR A 134 19.82 18.77 6.12
CA THR A 134 20.28 19.39 7.38
C THR A 134 19.48 18.93 8.59
N ALA A 135 18.42 18.15 8.38
CA ALA A 135 17.57 17.64 9.43
C ALA A 135 18.34 16.78 10.44
N GLY A 136 18.05 17.00 11.72
CA GLY A 136 18.57 16.18 12.80
C GLY A 136 17.87 14.82 12.85
N GLU A 137 18.43 13.90 13.65
CA GLU A 137 17.88 12.55 13.84
C GLU A 137 16.39 12.57 14.21
N ALA A 138 15.97 13.44 15.15
CA ALA A 138 14.58 13.50 15.59
C ALA A 138 13.61 13.87 14.44
N GLU A 139 14.03 14.77 13.55
CA GLU A 139 13.23 15.19 12.39
C GLU A 139 13.16 14.08 11.34
N VAL A 140 14.26 13.37 11.10
CA VAL A 140 14.29 12.18 10.22
C VAL A 140 13.37 11.09 10.76
N ARG A 141 13.43 10.79 12.06
CA ARG A 141 12.59 9.77 12.69
C ARG A 141 11.10 10.12 12.62
N GLN A 142 10.76 11.40 12.82
CA GLN A 142 9.38 11.88 12.60
C GLN A 142 8.94 11.68 11.14
N ALA A 143 9.78 12.06 10.18
CA ALA A 143 9.48 11.87 8.76
C ALA A 143 9.33 10.39 8.37
N LEU A 144 10.14 9.49 8.95
CA LEU A 144 10.01 8.04 8.78
C LEU A 144 8.69 7.51 9.36
N ALA A 145 8.29 7.97 10.56
CA ALA A 145 7.02 7.60 11.17
C ALA A 145 5.82 8.04 10.32
N ASP A 146 5.87 9.25 9.76
CA ASP A 146 4.81 9.79 8.89
C ASP A 146 4.75 9.08 7.54
N LEU A 147 5.90 8.70 6.97
CA LEU A 147 5.97 7.90 5.75
C LEU A 147 5.41 6.48 5.98
N ALA A 148 5.87 5.81 7.04
CA ALA A 148 5.36 4.50 7.42
C ALA A 148 3.85 4.54 7.67
N GLY A 149 3.36 5.58 8.34
CA GLY A 149 1.94 5.66 8.65
C GLY A 149 1.04 5.87 7.43
N ARG A 150 1.54 6.56 6.40
CA ARG A 150 0.84 6.66 5.11
C ARG A 150 0.91 5.37 4.30
N ALA A 151 2.03 4.66 4.34
CA ALA A 151 2.19 3.38 3.65
C ALA A 151 1.35 2.26 4.30
N LEU A 152 1.39 2.16 5.63
CA LEU A 152 0.82 1.04 6.40
C LEU A 152 -0.55 1.35 7.01
N GLY A 153 -1.06 2.58 6.84
CA GLY A 153 -2.40 2.97 7.26
C GLY A 153 -2.62 3.07 8.78
N ARG A 154 -1.54 3.24 9.57
CA ARG A 154 -1.60 3.37 11.04
C ARG A 154 -0.61 4.42 11.55
N LEU A 155 -0.83 4.97 12.74
CA LEU A 155 0.13 5.92 13.33
C LEU A 155 1.32 5.16 13.94
N HIS A 156 2.52 5.71 13.78
CA HIS A 156 3.74 5.19 14.38
C HIS A 156 4.34 6.23 15.34
N ASP A 157 4.92 5.75 16.43
CA ASP A 157 5.69 6.57 17.37
C ASP A 157 7.11 6.77 16.82
N PRO A 158 7.60 8.02 16.66
CA PRO A 158 8.98 8.30 16.23
C PRO A 158 10.06 7.68 17.12
N GLU A 159 9.74 7.38 18.38
CA GLU A 159 10.63 6.72 19.35
C GLU A 159 10.32 5.21 19.50
N GLY A 160 9.44 4.66 18.64
CA GLY A 160 9.03 3.27 18.69
C GLY A 160 9.97 2.32 17.92
N GLU A 161 9.94 1.04 18.29
CA GLU A 161 10.79 -0.02 17.72
C GLU A 161 10.73 -0.10 16.19
N GLU A 162 9.56 0.09 15.59
CA GLU A 162 9.41 0.05 14.14
C GLU A 162 10.15 1.20 13.45
N VAL A 163 10.12 2.41 14.03
CA VAL A 163 10.86 3.56 13.51
C VAL A 163 12.35 3.40 13.76
N ASP A 164 12.76 2.74 14.86
CA ASP A 164 14.17 2.39 15.10
C ASP A 164 14.72 1.50 13.97
N LEU A 165 13.94 0.49 13.55
CA LEU A 165 14.31 -0.40 12.45
C LEU A 165 14.38 0.34 11.11
N LEU A 166 13.42 1.23 10.84
CA LEU A 166 13.44 2.06 9.62
C LEU A 166 14.61 3.04 9.62
N PHE A 167 14.94 3.62 10.77
CA PHE A 167 16.07 4.53 10.91
C PHE A 167 17.41 3.80 10.76
N ALA A 168 17.53 2.59 11.32
CA ALA A 168 18.70 1.74 11.08
C ALA A 168 18.86 1.40 9.59
N LEU A 169 17.77 1.03 8.91
CA LEU A 169 17.78 0.78 7.48
C LEU A 169 18.16 2.03 6.68
N TRP A 170 17.66 3.20 7.09
CA TRP A 170 18.01 4.47 6.48
C TRP A 170 19.51 4.79 6.62
N LEU A 171 20.09 4.55 7.79
CA LEU A 171 21.54 4.66 8.01
C LEU A 171 22.33 3.68 7.14
N ASP A 172 21.89 2.43 7.04
CA ASP A 172 22.50 1.41 6.18
C ASP A 172 22.46 1.79 4.68
N GLY A 173 21.43 2.54 4.27
CA GLY A 173 21.30 3.11 2.93
C GLY A 173 22.18 4.34 2.66
N GLY A 174 23.01 4.74 3.62
CA GLY A 174 23.96 5.85 3.52
C GLY A 174 23.58 7.06 4.38
N GLY A 175 22.39 7.08 4.97
CA GLY A 175 21.91 8.15 5.83
C GLY A 175 22.18 9.56 5.28
N TRP A 176 22.91 10.37 6.04
CA TRP A 176 23.29 11.73 5.63
C TRP A 176 24.35 11.78 4.50
N ASP A 177 25.12 10.70 4.30
CA ASP A 177 26.18 10.66 3.29
C ASP A 177 25.62 10.36 1.88
N ASP A 178 24.49 9.64 1.80
CA ASP A 178 23.79 9.34 0.54
C ASP A 178 22.26 9.42 0.72
N TRP A 179 21.80 10.67 0.89
CA TRP A 179 20.41 11.00 1.21
C TRP A 179 19.38 10.35 0.28
N PRO A 180 19.51 10.40 -1.07
CA PRO A 180 18.55 9.76 -1.96
C PRO A 180 18.51 8.23 -1.82
N SER A 181 19.67 7.58 -1.70
CA SER A 181 19.74 6.11 -1.53
C SER A 181 19.11 5.66 -0.22
N ALA A 182 19.35 6.40 0.86
CA ALA A 182 18.79 6.11 2.19
C ALA A 182 17.25 6.11 2.17
N TRP A 183 16.63 7.14 1.60
CA TRP A 183 15.17 7.22 1.46
C TRP A 183 14.60 6.18 0.48
N SER A 184 15.32 5.88 -0.60
CA SER A 184 14.92 4.86 -1.57
C SER A 184 14.88 3.47 -0.93
N LEU A 185 15.88 3.12 -0.11
CA LEU A 185 15.93 1.84 0.58
C LEU A 185 14.77 1.68 1.57
N VAL A 186 14.46 2.73 2.33
CA VAL A 186 13.30 2.77 3.24
C VAL A 186 11.99 2.58 2.48
N LEU A 187 11.77 3.34 1.40
CA LEU A 187 10.55 3.23 0.61
C LEU A 187 10.41 1.86 -0.04
N GLU A 188 11.50 1.27 -0.54
CA GLU A 188 11.50 -0.11 -1.05
C GLU A 188 11.11 -1.12 0.03
N ALA A 189 11.61 -0.96 1.27
CA ALA A 189 11.23 -1.83 2.37
C ALA A 189 9.75 -1.68 2.76
N LEU A 190 9.23 -0.45 2.81
CA LEU A 190 7.81 -0.18 3.09
C LEU A 190 6.89 -0.77 2.02
N ILE A 191 7.24 -0.65 0.74
CA ILE A 191 6.46 -1.26 -0.37
C ILE A 191 6.39 -2.79 -0.23
N ARG A 192 7.46 -3.41 0.28
CA ARG A 192 7.53 -4.87 0.49
C ARG A 192 6.94 -5.34 1.82
N HIS A 193 6.55 -4.41 2.69
CA HIS A 193 6.02 -4.75 4.00
C HIS A 193 4.69 -5.51 3.86
N PRO A 194 4.47 -6.62 4.59
CA PRO A 194 3.22 -7.39 4.49
C PRO A 194 1.96 -6.54 4.71
N ASP A 195 1.97 -5.64 5.69
CA ASP A 195 0.84 -4.76 6.00
C ASP A 195 0.55 -3.74 4.88
N MET A 196 1.47 -3.52 3.93
CA MET A 196 1.21 -2.67 2.75
C MET A 196 0.09 -3.27 1.89
N VAL A 197 0.01 -4.60 1.83
CA VAL A 197 -0.95 -5.31 0.98
C VAL A 197 -2.04 -6.05 1.73
N VAL A 198 -2.09 -5.97 3.06
CA VAL A 198 -3.06 -6.72 3.87
C VAL A 198 -3.95 -5.73 4.61
N HIS A 199 -5.24 -5.66 4.23
CA HIS A 199 -6.24 -4.74 4.80
C HIS A 199 -7.58 -5.41 5.08
#